data_AF-A0A9X1KV30-F1
#
_entry.id   AF-A0A9X1KV30-F1
#
_cell.length_a   1.000
_cell.length_b   1.000
_cell.length_c   1.000
_cell.angle_alpha   90.00
_cell.angle_beta   90.00
_cell.angle_gamma   90.00
#
_symmetry.space_group_name_H-M   'P 1'
#
loop_
_entity.id
_entity.type
_entity.pdbx_description
1 polymer ?
#
loop_
_entity_poly.entity_id
_entity_poly.type
_entity_poly.pdbx_seq_one_letter_code
_entity_poly.pdbx_strand_id
1 'polypeptide(L)'
;MKRKDFLKAFTLTAAAAGAAPALIAGNPFFANGFNRYANRIPGDRNTLDDLQAIVEAYYGDPDDVSEVGRARKMQALIMELAIRAKGRNPGFQVIPQDTLQYAHINGNAENPYDKNLLDLLAGWGIENFSPTTVARLAKLTEIGIKGTANTNGSTLQVVADNQKIAADNNLLWHPRLSAEVYQSPGKGNPGYMPIYSPSSNSYNIIHHPIPAGVGHTINSNDVNTMMDAKNYLYMLSSGKYSNWAAWEADPASRLDISTNAGYLVPFKGGRFQPTGPADVVAKAIADHGTEWDFFWVAKGYKQDEGRKAYIEQLAASEWDAFYIDAHFNMSALTKDEVETLKRKPQGGRRLVIAYLSIGTTELYRWFADPVMVDSGTGNFMHGTVENGTFIPARERFWDMGIPNWMLWPAYAGQYADEMTPIWWHPEWRDIIVRGGT
;
A
#
# COMPACT_ATOMS: atom_id res chain seq x y z
N MET A 1 1.54 -28.13 13.51
CA MET A 1 2.98 -28.25 13.82
C MET A 1 3.15 -28.24 15.34
N LYS A 2 3.45 -29.38 15.97
CA LYS A 2 3.44 -29.49 17.45
C LYS A 2 4.30 -28.39 18.10
N ARG A 3 3.81 -27.76 19.17
CA ARG A 3 4.47 -26.70 20.00
C ARG A 3 5.99 -26.82 20.20
N LYS A 4 6.55 -28.03 20.20
CA LYS A 4 8.01 -28.27 20.34
C LYS A 4 8.84 -27.90 19.10
N ASP A 5 8.26 -27.86 17.91
CA ASP A 5 8.97 -27.52 16.68
C ASP A 5 8.94 -26.01 16.40
N PHE A 6 7.92 -25.29 16.89
CA PHE A 6 7.84 -23.82 16.87
C PHE A 6 8.91 -23.15 17.76
N LEU A 7 9.20 -23.73 18.93
CA LEU A 7 10.22 -23.24 19.87
C LEU A 7 11.66 -23.55 19.42
N LYS A 8 11.88 -24.57 18.58
CA LYS A 8 13.23 -24.94 18.12
C LYS A 8 13.88 -23.89 17.23
N ALA A 9 13.08 -23.06 16.54
CA ALA A 9 13.56 -21.91 15.78
C ALA A 9 14.30 -20.87 16.64
N PHE A 10 14.05 -20.84 17.97
CA PHE A 10 14.70 -19.92 18.90
C PHE A 10 16.00 -20.45 19.51
N THR A 11 16.19 -21.78 19.55
CA THR A 11 17.38 -22.41 20.17
C THR A 11 18.50 -22.75 19.19
N LEU A 12 18.19 -22.91 17.89
CA LEU A 12 19.19 -23.27 16.88
C LEU A 12 20.02 -22.07 16.37
N THR A 13 19.52 -20.85 16.48
CA THR A 13 20.27 -19.61 16.19
C THR A 13 21.31 -19.27 17.25
N ALA A 14 21.18 -19.78 18.48
CA ALA A 14 22.14 -19.52 19.56
C ALA A 14 23.36 -20.47 19.59
N ALA A 15 23.33 -21.58 18.84
CA ALA A 15 24.35 -22.64 18.95
C ALA A 15 25.29 -22.78 17.74
N ALA A 16 25.13 -21.96 16.69
CA ALA A 16 25.99 -21.97 15.51
C ALA A 16 26.84 -20.69 15.39
N ALA A 17 27.46 -20.27 16.49
CA ALA A 17 28.53 -19.27 16.46
C ALA A 17 29.90 -19.96 16.59
N GLY A 18 30.41 -20.47 15.47
CA GLY A 18 31.73 -21.06 15.36
C GLY A 18 32.66 -20.20 14.52
N ALA A 19 33.57 -19.49 15.21
CA ALA A 19 34.84 -18.93 14.74
C ALA A 19 34.81 -17.80 13.67
N ALA A 20 34.93 -16.56 14.16
CA ALA A 20 35.71 -15.49 13.52
C ALA A 20 36.34 -14.61 14.63
N PRO A 21 37.53 -14.01 14.40
CA PRO A 21 38.50 -13.72 15.46
C PRO A 21 38.17 -12.47 16.28
N ALA A 22 38.53 -12.53 17.56
CA ALA A 22 38.48 -11.42 18.49
C ALA A 22 39.52 -10.35 18.15
N LEU A 23 39.08 -9.09 18.07
CA LEU A 23 39.89 -7.95 18.49
C LEU A 23 38.99 -6.94 19.23
N ILE A 24 39.42 -6.71 20.46
CA ILE A 24 38.88 -5.92 21.56
C ILE A 24 38.98 -4.42 21.27
N ALA A 25 37.95 -3.65 21.63
CA ALA A 25 38.03 -2.56 22.63
C ALA A 25 36.72 -1.75 22.68
N GLY A 26 36.32 -1.41 23.91
CA GLY A 26 34.97 -0.97 24.24
C GLY A 26 34.60 0.42 23.76
N ASN A 27 33.29 0.62 23.61
CA ASN A 27 32.71 1.95 23.62
C ASN A 27 31.42 1.93 24.47
N PRO A 28 31.43 2.52 25.68
CA PRO A 28 30.28 2.53 26.56
C PRO A 28 29.36 3.68 26.15
N PHE A 29 28.57 3.50 25.08
CA PHE A 29 27.57 4.49 24.66
C PHE A 29 26.19 3.89 24.32
N PHE A 30 25.92 2.65 24.73
CA PHE A 30 24.58 2.05 24.63
C PHE A 30 24.02 1.68 26.01
N ALA A 31 23.99 2.66 26.90
CA ALA A 31 23.24 2.59 28.15
C ALA A 31 22.77 4.00 28.50
N ASN A 32 21.82 4.53 27.73
CA ASN A 32 20.86 5.57 28.15
C ASN A 32 19.99 5.96 26.96
N GLY A 33 18.74 5.49 26.95
CA GLY A 33 17.76 5.84 25.92
C GLY A 33 16.37 5.21 26.12
N PHE A 34 16.27 4.14 26.91
CA PHE A 34 14.99 3.59 27.37
C PHE A 34 14.60 4.17 28.73
N ASN A 35 14.42 5.48 28.82
CA ASN A 35 13.61 6.03 29.92
C ASN A 35 13.13 7.44 29.60
N ARG A 36 11.88 7.55 29.14
CA ARG A 36 10.92 8.66 29.32
C ARG A 36 9.78 8.52 28.31
N TYR A 37 9.08 7.40 28.35
CA TYR A 37 7.65 7.42 28.09
C TYR A 37 7.03 6.83 29.34
N ALA A 38 6.28 7.68 30.05
CA ALA A 38 5.38 7.21 31.08
C ALA A 38 4.58 6.01 30.53
N ASN A 39 4.25 5.05 31.39
CA ASN A 39 3.52 3.81 31.13
C ASN A 39 2.09 4.02 30.58
N ARG A 40 1.90 4.91 29.61
CA ARG A 40 0.62 5.30 29.03
C ARG A 40 0.85 5.95 27.66
N ILE A 41 0.26 5.34 26.65
CA ILE A 41 -0.14 6.06 25.44
C ILE A 41 -1.21 7.08 25.88
N PRO A 42 -1.10 8.38 25.53
CA PRO A 42 -2.06 9.38 26.00
C PRO A 42 -3.49 9.06 25.54
N GLY A 43 -4.36 8.72 26.50
CA GLY A 43 -5.79 8.42 26.25
C GLY A 43 -6.23 6.99 26.55
N ASP A 44 -5.31 6.04 26.76
CA ASP A 44 -5.64 4.61 26.81
C ASP A 44 -6.02 4.06 28.19
N ARG A 45 -6.95 3.09 28.16
CA ARG A 45 -7.34 2.25 29.30
C ARG A 45 -6.24 1.26 29.72
N ASN A 46 -5.35 0.91 28.80
CA ASN A 46 -4.36 -0.17 28.94
C ASN A 46 -2.93 0.39 28.94
N THR A 47 -2.04 -0.22 29.72
CA THR A 47 -0.59 0.01 29.65
C THR A 47 0.03 -0.71 28.44
N LEU A 48 1.30 -0.41 28.12
CA LEU A 48 2.03 -1.14 27.06
C LEU A 48 2.11 -2.65 27.37
N ASP A 49 2.32 -3.00 28.63
CA ASP A 49 2.40 -4.39 29.07
C ASP A 49 1.04 -5.10 28.94
N ASP A 50 -0.06 -4.40 29.25
CA ASP A 50 -1.42 -4.92 29.04
C ASP A 50 -1.68 -5.20 27.54
N LEU A 51 -1.29 -4.26 26.67
CA LEU A 51 -1.44 -4.42 25.23
C LEU A 51 -0.60 -5.59 24.69
N GLN A 52 0.62 -5.77 25.18
CA GLN A 52 1.47 -6.92 24.81
C GLN A 52 0.85 -8.24 25.27
N ALA A 53 0.31 -8.30 26.49
CA ALA A 53 -0.40 -9.48 26.98
C ALA A 53 -1.63 -9.83 26.12
N ILE A 54 -2.37 -8.81 25.65
CA ILE A 54 -3.50 -8.98 24.73
C ILE A 54 -3.03 -9.53 23.37
N VAL A 55 -1.96 -8.98 22.81
CA VAL A 55 -1.38 -9.45 21.53
C VAL A 55 -1.00 -10.93 21.63
N GLU A 56 -0.29 -11.33 22.69
CA GLU A 56 0.11 -12.73 22.88
C GLU A 56 -1.11 -13.65 23.09
N ALA A 57 -2.14 -13.18 23.80
CA ALA A 57 -3.39 -13.92 23.93
C ALA A 57 -4.13 -14.08 22.59
N TYR A 58 -4.05 -13.10 21.69
CA TYR A 58 -4.67 -13.14 20.37
C TYR A 58 -3.91 -14.06 19.41
N TYR A 59 -2.57 -14.10 19.49
CA TYR A 59 -1.79 -15.12 18.78
C TYR A 59 -2.16 -16.53 19.25
N GLY A 60 -2.27 -16.72 20.57
CA GLY A 60 -2.80 -17.93 21.18
C GLY A 60 -2.05 -19.20 20.76
N ASP A 61 -2.79 -20.29 20.57
CA ASP A 61 -2.21 -21.54 20.05
C ASP A 61 -1.83 -21.38 18.57
N PRO A 62 -0.55 -21.53 18.17
CA PRO A 62 -0.13 -21.44 16.78
C PRO A 62 -0.77 -22.51 15.87
N ASP A 63 -1.26 -23.62 16.43
CA ASP A 63 -1.97 -24.69 15.72
C ASP A 63 -3.48 -24.41 15.55
N ASP A 64 -4.03 -23.40 16.24
CA ASP A 64 -5.42 -22.97 16.02
C ASP A 64 -5.56 -22.20 14.71
N VAL A 65 -5.94 -22.95 13.68
CA VAL A 65 -6.23 -22.46 12.34
C VAL A 65 -7.73 -22.30 12.09
N SER A 66 -8.57 -22.23 13.14
CA SER A 66 -9.99 -21.89 12.97
C SER A 66 -10.17 -20.49 12.36
N GLU A 67 -11.35 -20.20 11.83
CA GLU A 67 -11.65 -18.85 11.30
C GLU A 67 -11.43 -17.75 12.36
N VAL A 68 -11.90 -17.99 13.58
CA VAL A 68 -11.69 -17.10 14.74
C VAL A 68 -10.22 -17.01 15.11
N GLY A 69 -9.51 -18.13 15.16
CA GLY A 69 -8.07 -18.18 15.46
C GLY A 69 -7.26 -17.35 14.47
N ARG A 70 -7.51 -17.53 13.16
CA ARG A 70 -6.86 -16.76 12.09
C ARG A 70 -7.18 -15.27 12.15
N ALA A 71 -8.44 -14.91 12.42
CA ALA A 71 -8.85 -13.52 12.59
C ALA A 71 -8.13 -12.86 13.76
N ARG A 72 -8.12 -13.50 14.95
CA ARG A 72 -7.41 -12.99 16.12
C ARG A 72 -5.92 -12.83 15.88
N LYS A 73 -5.29 -13.77 15.19
CA LYS A 73 -3.87 -13.70 14.80
C LYS A 73 -3.56 -12.54 13.85
N MET A 74 -4.47 -12.20 12.93
CA MET A 74 -4.32 -11.00 12.10
C MET A 74 -4.52 -9.71 12.92
N GLN A 75 -5.52 -9.69 13.82
CA GLN A 75 -5.70 -8.58 14.76
C GLN A 75 -4.43 -8.38 15.61
N ALA A 76 -3.81 -9.46 16.10
CA ALA A 76 -2.56 -9.43 16.84
C ALA A 76 -1.41 -8.83 16.02
N LEU A 77 -1.25 -9.22 14.75
CA LEU A 77 -0.22 -8.67 13.86
C LEU A 77 -0.39 -7.17 13.63
N ILE A 78 -1.63 -6.71 13.40
CA ILE A 78 -1.94 -5.29 13.23
C ILE A 78 -1.63 -4.53 14.53
N MET A 79 -2.01 -5.08 15.69
CA MET A 79 -1.73 -4.48 16.99
C MET A 79 -0.21 -4.43 17.27
N GLU A 80 0.53 -5.51 17.02
CA GLU A 80 1.99 -5.57 17.22
C GLU A 80 2.69 -4.51 16.38
N LEU A 81 2.32 -4.39 15.10
CA LEU A 81 2.82 -3.34 14.20
C LEU A 81 2.49 -1.95 14.73
N ALA A 82 1.24 -1.71 15.13
CA ALA A 82 0.80 -0.40 15.61
C ALA A 82 1.49 0.01 16.91
N ILE A 83 1.62 -0.91 17.87
CA ILE A 83 2.34 -0.70 19.13
C ILE A 83 3.81 -0.36 18.84
N ARG A 84 4.46 -1.11 17.95
CA ARG A 84 5.86 -0.88 17.57
C ARG A 84 6.05 0.49 16.91
N ALA A 85 5.19 0.83 15.95
CA ALA A 85 5.26 2.10 15.23
C ALA A 85 5.01 3.29 16.17
N LYS A 86 3.97 3.21 17.01
CA LYS A 86 3.63 4.25 18.00
C LYS A 86 4.66 4.38 19.11
N GLY A 87 5.32 3.29 19.50
CA GLY A 87 6.45 3.33 20.43
C GLY A 87 7.66 4.11 19.89
N ARG A 88 7.82 4.22 18.56
CA ARG A 88 8.85 5.06 17.92
C ARG A 88 8.36 6.48 17.66
N ASN A 89 7.09 6.63 17.27
CA ASN A 89 6.44 7.91 17.03
C ASN A 89 4.98 7.84 17.49
N PRO A 90 4.62 8.44 18.64
CA PRO A 90 3.25 8.36 19.17
C PRO A 90 2.18 8.87 18.21
N GLY A 91 2.52 9.78 17.30
CA GLY A 91 1.63 10.31 16.28
C GLY A 91 1.49 9.43 15.03
N PHE A 92 2.20 8.30 14.94
CA PHE A 92 2.15 7.41 13.78
C PHE A 92 0.72 6.87 13.58
N GLN A 93 0.21 7.04 12.36
CA GLN A 93 -1.14 6.63 11.97
C GLN A 93 -1.05 5.22 11.36
N VAL A 94 -1.93 4.32 11.78
CA VAL A 94 -2.05 2.97 11.21
C VAL A 94 -3.46 2.80 10.64
N ILE A 95 -3.53 2.37 9.38
CA ILE A 95 -4.75 2.27 8.60
C ILE A 95 -4.76 0.88 7.94
N PRO A 96 -5.38 -0.14 8.56
CA PRO A 96 -5.58 -1.43 7.90
C PRO A 96 -6.48 -1.23 6.67
N GLN A 97 -6.34 -2.10 5.68
CA GLN A 97 -7.18 -2.10 4.49
C GLN A 97 -7.82 -3.47 4.28
N ASP A 98 -9.05 -3.43 3.77
CA ASP A 98 -9.94 -4.58 3.58
C ASP A 98 -10.29 -5.28 4.89
N THR A 99 -10.96 -6.44 4.79
CA THR A 99 -11.29 -7.31 5.92
C THR A 99 -11.96 -6.56 7.09
N LEU A 100 -12.93 -5.69 6.80
CA LEU A 100 -13.62 -4.84 7.77
C LEU A 100 -14.22 -5.61 8.97
N GLN A 101 -14.46 -6.92 8.82
CA GLN A 101 -14.93 -7.77 9.92
C GLN A 101 -13.91 -7.88 11.06
N TYR A 102 -12.62 -7.66 10.79
CA TYR A 102 -11.57 -7.68 11.81
C TYR A 102 -11.57 -6.44 12.71
N ALA A 103 -12.41 -5.43 12.42
CA ALA A 103 -12.69 -4.36 13.38
C ALA A 103 -13.48 -4.86 14.62
N HIS A 104 -14.07 -6.05 14.53
CA HIS A 104 -14.91 -6.64 15.57
C HIS A 104 -14.21 -7.77 16.30
N ILE A 105 -14.61 -8.03 17.55
CA ILE A 105 -14.05 -9.12 18.35
C ILE A 105 -14.15 -10.43 17.56
N ASN A 106 -13.05 -11.18 17.50
CA ASN A 106 -12.94 -12.47 16.81
C ASN A 106 -13.13 -12.41 15.28
N GLY A 107 -13.09 -11.22 14.68
CA GLY A 107 -13.31 -11.05 13.24
C GLY A 107 -14.75 -11.28 12.78
N ASN A 108 -15.73 -11.18 13.69
CA ASN A 108 -17.14 -11.40 13.38
C ASN A 108 -17.93 -10.09 13.49
N ALA A 109 -18.54 -9.65 12.38
CA ALA A 109 -19.27 -8.39 12.30
C ALA A 109 -20.49 -8.29 13.24
N GLU A 110 -21.01 -9.41 13.73
CA GLU A 110 -22.12 -9.46 14.70
C GLU A 110 -21.65 -9.18 16.14
N ASN A 111 -20.35 -9.28 16.40
CA ASN A 111 -19.78 -8.95 17.70
C ASN A 111 -19.58 -7.43 17.86
N PRO A 112 -19.46 -6.92 19.10
CA PRO A 112 -19.00 -5.56 19.33
C PRO A 112 -17.62 -5.29 18.71
N TYR A 113 -17.32 -4.01 18.49
CA TYR A 113 -16.00 -3.57 18.06
C TYR A 113 -14.91 -3.97 19.06
N ASP A 114 -13.77 -4.40 18.52
CA ASP A 114 -12.59 -4.69 19.33
C ASP A 114 -11.86 -3.39 19.68
N LYS A 115 -12.12 -2.87 20.88
CA LYS A 115 -11.51 -1.61 21.33
C LYS A 115 -10.00 -1.71 21.55
N ASN A 116 -9.47 -2.89 21.90
CA ASN A 116 -8.03 -3.05 22.06
C ASN A 116 -7.30 -2.85 20.72
N LEU A 117 -7.94 -3.26 19.63
CA LEU A 117 -7.46 -3.00 18.27
C LEU A 117 -7.75 -1.56 17.84
N LEU A 118 -9.02 -1.14 17.87
CA LEU A 118 -9.43 0.13 17.26
C LEU A 118 -8.77 1.35 17.90
N ASP A 119 -8.52 1.34 19.20
CA ASP A 119 -7.88 2.47 19.89
C ASP A 119 -6.42 2.71 19.40
N LEU A 120 -5.80 1.72 18.73
CA LEU A 120 -4.48 1.83 18.10
C LEU A 120 -4.52 2.35 16.66
N LEU A 121 -5.70 2.50 16.05
CA LEU A 121 -5.86 2.78 14.62
C LEU A 121 -6.33 4.22 14.36
N ALA A 122 -5.98 4.74 13.20
CA ALA A 122 -6.39 6.07 12.74
C ALA A 122 -7.49 6.03 11.67
N GLY A 123 -7.62 4.90 10.98
CA GLY A 123 -8.54 4.73 9.88
C GLY A 123 -8.68 3.28 9.48
N TRP A 124 -9.55 3.03 8.50
CA TRP A 124 -9.73 1.73 7.87
C TRP A 124 -10.08 1.90 6.39
N GLY A 125 -9.37 1.21 5.51
CA GLY A 125 -9.55 1.27 4.06
C GLY A 125 -10.34 0.10 3.48
N ILE A 126 -10.91 0.28 2.28
CA ILE A 126 -11.52 -0.80 1.48
C ILE A 126 -11.27 -0.54 -0.02
N GLU A 127 -10.95 -1.59 -0.79
CA GLU A 127 -10.81 -1.49 -2.26
C GLU A 127 -12.12 -1.84 -3.00
N ASN A 128 -13.25 -1.73 -2.31
CA ASN A 128 -14.57 -2.02 -2.84
C ASN A 128 -15.62 -1.06 -2.23
N PHE A 129 -15.94 0.02 -2.94
CA PHE A 129 -17.02 0.93 -2.52
C PHE A 129 -18.38 0.36 -2.93
N SER A 130 -19.18 0.05 -1.93
CA SER A 130 -20.54 -0.48 -2.04
C SER A 130 -21.39 0.10 -0.93
N PRO A 131 -22.73 0.06 -1.02
CA PRO A 131 -23.59 0.51 0.08
C PRO A 131 -23.23 -0.14 1.43
N THR A 132 -22.91 -1.45 1.41
CA THR A 132 -22.51 -2.20 2.62
C THR A 132 -21.18 -1.71 3.20
N THR A 133 -20.15 -1.53 2.37
CA THR A 133 -18.83 -1.11 2.85
C THR A 133 -18.85 0.35 3.31
N VAL A 134 -19.57 1.22 2.61
CA VAL A 134 -19.82 2.61 3.04
C VAL A 134 -20.49 2.65 4.40
N ALA A 135 -21.60 1.92 4.60
CA ALA A 135 -22.32 1.95 5.86
C ALA A 135 -21.45 1.47 7.04
N ARG A 136 -20.57 0.47 6.81
CA ARG A 136 -19.65 -0.03 7.83
C ARG A 136 -18.52 0.96 8.13
N LEU A 137 -17.95 1.59 7.11
CA LEU A 137 -16.92 2.63 7.26
C LEU A 137 -17.47 3.89 7.94
N ALA A 138 -18.73 4.27 7.64
CA ALA A 138 -19.39 5.40 8.27
C ALA A 138 -19.49 5.20 9.79
N LYS A 139 -19.94 4.02 10.23
CA LYS A 139 -19.99 3.65 11.66
C LYS A 139 -18.63 3.66 12.35
N LEU A 140 -17.57 3.26 11.64
CA LEU A 140 -16.20 3.38 12.15
C LEU A 140 -15.77 4.85 12.27
N THR A 141 -16.16 5.68 11.30
CA THR A 141 -15.86 7.12 11.30
C THR A 141 -16.54 7.85 12.46
N GLU A 142 -17.77 7.46 12.83
CA GLU A 142 -18.49 7.98 14.01
C GLU A 142 -17.73 7.75 15.33
N ILE A 143 -16.90 6.71 15.40
CA ILE A 143 -16.09 6.39 16.59
C ILE A 143 -14.61 6.80 16.45
N GLY A 144 -14.28 7.67 15.48
CA GLY A 144 -12.94 8.25 15.32
C GLY A 144 -11.99 7.49 14.40
N ILE A 145 -12.48 6.46 13.69
CA ILE A 145 -11.68 5.68 12.73
C ILE A 145 -12.04 6.14 11.31
N LYS A 146 -11.20 6.98 10.70
CA LYS A 146 -11.48 7.54 9.36
C LYS A 146 -11.62 6.43 8.32
N GLY A 147 -12.79 6.32 7.70
CA GLY A 147 -12.97 5.40 6.58
C GLY A 147 -12.36 5.94 5.28
N THR A 148 -11.60 5.09 4.59
CA THR A 148 -11.11 5.37 3.23
C THR A 148 -11.60 4.30 2.27
N ALA A 149 -11.82 4.67 1.02
CA ALA A 149 -12.26 3.72 0.01
C ALA A 149 -11.75 4.12 -1.38
N ASN A 150 -11.40 3.12 -2.19
CA ASN A 150 -11.09 3.32 -3.60
C ASN A 150 -12.00 2.44 -4.47
N THR A 151 -12.16 2.82 -5.75
CA THR A 151 -12.95 2.06 -6.73
C THR A 151 -12.31 2.02 -8.09
N ASN A 152 -12.70 1.03 -8.89
CA ASN A 152 -12.42 0.99 -10.32
C ASN A 152 -13.26 2.00 -11.11
N GLY A 153 -12.70 2.39 -12.25
CA GLY A 153 -13.35 2.99 -13.42
C GLY A 153 -14.71 3.65 -13.27
N SER A 154 -14.72 4.87 -12.76
CA SER A 154 -15.97 5.63 -12.59
C SER A 154 -16.28 6.45 -13.86
N THR A 155 -17.45 6.24 -14.46
CA THR A 155 -18.06 7.21 -15.38
C THR A 155 -18.32 8.52 -14.64
N LEU A 156 -18.63 9.61 -15.35
CA LEU A 156 -18.99 10.89 -14.70
C LEU A 156 -20.09 10.73 -13.64
N GLN A 157 -21.10 9.92 -13.95
CA GLN A 157 -22.21 9.65 -13.06
C GLN A 157 -21.75 8.94 -11.78
N VAL A 158 -20.92 7.89 -11.92
CA VAL A 158 -20.38 7.16 -10.77
C VAL A 158 -19.49 8.06 -9.90
N VAL A 159 -18.71 8.94 -10.53
CA VAL A 159 -17.90 9.94 -9.81
C VAL A 159 -18.78 10.85 -8.96
N ALA A 160 -19.82 11.43 -9.55
CA ALA A 160 -20.74 12.32 -8.85
C ALA A 160 -21.48 11.61 -7.70
N ASP A 161 -22.01 10.41 -7.95
CA ASP A 161 -22.79 9.65 -6.98
C ASP A 161 -21.94 9.20 -5.79
N ASN A 162 -20.78 8.59 -6.04
CA ASN A 162 -19.91 8.08 -4.98
C ASN A 162 -19.30 9.22 -4.15
N GLN A 163 -19.01 10.37 -4.76
CA GLN A 163 -18.58 11.55 -4.00
C GLN A 163 -19.64 12.02 -3.03
N LYS A 164 -20.88 12.14 -3.50
CA LYS A 164 -21.98 12.54 -2.63
C LYS A 164 -22.11 11.57 -1.46
N ILE A 165 -22.12 10.27 -1.75
CA ILE A 165 -22.20 9.23 -0.73
C ILE A 165 -21.02 9.33 0.26
N ALA A 166 -19.79 9.47 -0.22
CA ALA A 166 -18.61 9.59 0.63
C ALA A 166 -18.65 10.84 1.51
N ALA A 167 -19.03 11.99 0.95
CA ALA A 167 -19.17 13.25 1.68
C ALA A 167 -20.25 13.17 2.77
N ASP A 168 -21.44 12.64 2.44
CA ASP A 168 -22.55 12.46 3.38
C ASP A 168 -22.17 11.54 4.55
N ASN A 169 -21.20 10.65 4.36
CA ASN A 169 -20.72 9.68 5.37
C ASN A 169 -19.35 10.03 5.96
N ASN A 170 -18.80 11.23 5.68
CA ASN A 170 -17.48 11.69 6.14
C ASN A 170 -16.32 10.74 5.79
N LEU A 171 -16.41 10.05 4.65
CA LEU A 171 -15.38 9.13 4.14
C LEU A 171 -14.41 9.84 3.21
N LEU A 172 -13.18 9.32 3.09
CA LEU A 172 -12.29 9.68 1.99
C LEU A 172 -12.49 8.70 0.84
N TRP A 173 -12.83 9.20 -0.33
CA TRP A 173 -13.00 8.37 -1.53
C TRP A 173 -12.06 8.80 -2.64
N HIS A 174 -11.44 7.82 -3.30
CA HIS A 174 -10.56 8.03 -4.44
C HIS A 174 -11.05 7.20 -5.65
N PRO A 175 -11.45 7.84 -6.76
CA PRO A 175 -11.79 7.12 -7.99
C PRO A 175 -10.56 6.74 -8.81
N ARG A 176 -10.55 5.53 -9.38
CA ARG A 176 -9.77 5.25 -10.59
C ARG A 176 -10.55 5.77 -11.81
N LEU A 177 -10.04 6.82 -12.44
CA LEU A 177 -10.76 7.60 -13.44
C LEU A 177 -10.71 7.00 -14.86
N SER A 178 -11.78 7.18 -15.62
CA SER A 178 -11.83 6.90 -17.07
C SER A 178 -11.48 8.10 -17.93
N ALA A 179 -11.18 7.86 -19.22
CA ALA A 179 -10.95 8.97 -20.14
C ALA A 179 -12.18 9.86 -20.30
N GLU A 180 -13.39 9.32 -20.16
CA GLU A 180 -14.63 10.11 -20.19
C GLU A 180 -14.60 11.26 -19.16
N VAL A 181 -14.17 10.96 -17.93
CA VAL A 181 -14.06 11.96 -16.87
C VAL A 181 -13.02 13.02 -17.21
N TYR A 182 -11.91 12.61 -17.83
CA TYR A 182 -10.88 13.54 -18.28
C TYR A 182 -11.28 14.36 -19.52
N GLN A 183 -12.18 13.87 -20.37
CA GLN A 183 -12.57 14.56 -21.61
C GLN A 183 -13.74 15.54 -21.44
N SER A 184 -14.37 15.58 -20.26
CA SER A 184 -15.59 16.34 -20.08
C SER A 184 -15.37 17.86 -20.02
N PRO A 185 -16.17 18.67 -20.74
CA PRO A 185 -15.94 20.11 -20.87
C PRO A 185 -16.25 20.86 -19.57
N GLY A 186 -15.18 21.25 -18.87
CA GLY A 186 -15.18 22.18 -17.74
C GLY A 186 -13.77 22.77 -17.58
N LYS A 187 -13.66 24.10 -17.49
CA LYS A 187 -12.37 24.79 -17.37
C LYS A 187 -11.61 24.34 -16.11
N GLY A 188 -10.43 23.73 -16.30
CA GLY A 188 -9.35 23.63 -15.30
C GLY A 188 -8.71 22.24 -15.15
N ASN A 189 -7.62 21.92 -15.87
CA ASN A 189 -6.23 21.96 -15.35
C ASN A 189 -5.17 21.38 -16.35
N PRO A 190 -3.87 21.77 -16.26
CA PRO A 190 -2.86 21.72 -17.32
C PRO A 190 -1.84 20.56 -17.25
N GLY A 191 -2.26 19.34 -16.92
CA GLY A 191 -1.28 18.25 -16.77
C GLY A 191 -1.87 16.86 -16.78
N TYR A 192 -1.77 16.22 -17.94
CA TYR A 192 -1.93 14.78 -18.16
C TYR A 192 -3.35 14.26 -18.11
N MET A 193 -3.90 14.07 -19.31
CA MET A 193 -5.17 13.39 -19.52
C MET A 193 -4.90 12.10 -20.29
N PRO A 194 -5.31 10.92 -19.78
CA PRO A 194 -5.50 9.75 -20.62
C PRO A 194 -6.63 10.06 -21.61
N ILE A 195 -6.26 10.63 -22.76
CA ILE A 195 -7.23 10.94 -23.80
C ILE A 195 -7.53 9.62 -24.51
N TYR A 196 -8.77 9.16 -24.44
CA TYR A 196 -9.36 8.06 -25.21
C TYR A 196 -9.07 6.62 -24.76
N SER A 197 -8.71 6.42 -23.49
CA SER A 197 -8.67 5.07 -22.90
C SER A 197 -9.93 4.75 -22.10
N PRO A 198 -10.39 3.47 -22.03
CA PRO A 198 -11.30 3.04 -20.97
C PRO A 198 -10.75 3.41 -19.58
N SER A 199 -11.57 3.20 -18.54
CA SER A 199 -11.11 3.36 -17.14
C SER A 199 -9.70 2.85 -16.93
N SER A 200 -8.78 3.76 -16.61
CA SER A 200 -7.44 3.35 -16.20
C SER A 200 -7.57 2.79 -14.80
N ASN A 201 -7.50 1.46 -14.69
CA ASN A 201 -7.38 0.79 -13.39
C ASN A 201 -5.94 0.87 -12.85
N SER A 202 -5.09 1.70 -13.44
CA SER A 202 -3.66 1.74 -13.16
C SER A 202 -3.38 2.48 -11.86
N TYR A 203 -2.71 1.80 -10.94
CA TYR A 203 -2.27 2.37 -9.65
C TYR A 203 -1.07 3.33 -9.76
N ASN A 204 -0.78 3.88 -10.95
CA ASN A 204 0.43 4.65 -11.24
C ASN A 204 0.16 6.06 -11.80
N ILE A 205 -1.09 6.54 -11.70
CA ILE A 205 -1.48 7.86 -12.16
C ILE A 205 -1.72 8.77 -10.96
N ILE A 206 -1.10 9.95 -10.99
CA ILE A 206 -1.39 11.04 -10.06
C ILE A 206 -2.61 11.77 -10.61
N HIS A 207 -3.81 11.36 -10.18
CA HIS A 207 -5.04 12.04 -10.56
C HIS A 207 -5.09 13.46 -9.96
N HIS A 208 -5.64 14.41 -10.72
CA HIS A 208 -5.89 15.75 -10.20
C HIS A 208 -7.21 15.77 -9.40
N PRO A 209 -7.32 16.45 -8.23
CA PRO A 209 -8.54 16.43 -7.43
C PRO A 209 -9.81 16.88 -8.15
N ILE A 210 -9.72 17.84 -9.08
CA ILE A 210 -10.87 18.35 -9.87
C ILE A 210 -11.53 17.26 -10.73
N PRO A 211 -10.83 16.61 -11.69
CA PRO A 211 -11.42 15.51 -12.45
C PRO A 211 -11.70 14.29 -11.56
N ALA A 212 -11.01 14.14 -10.44
CA ALA A 212 -11.40 13.17 -9.41
C ALA A 212 -12.67 13.56 -8.63
N GLY A 213 -13.35 14.65 -9.06
CA GLY A 213 -14.56 15.32 -8.54
C GLY A 213 -14.53 15.75 -7.07
N VAL A 214 -13.35 15.69 -6.45
CA VAL A 214 -13.10 16.17 -5.09
C VAL A 214 -12.44 17.55 -5.08
N GLY A 215 -12.47 18.30 -6.19
CA GLY A 215 -11.85 19.63 -6.28
C GLY A 215 -12.36 20.62 -5.21
N HIS A 216 -13.63 20.51 -4.80
CA HIS A 216 -14.23 21.32 -3.74
C HIS A 216 -13.62 21.09 -2.33
N THR A 217 -12.79 20.04 -2.18
CA THR A 217 -12.12 19.69 -0.91
C THR A 217 -10.69 20.25 -0.84
N ILE A 218 -10.17 20.84 -1.91
CA ILE A 218 -8.82 21.44 -1.94
C ILE A 218 -8.75 22.54 -0.87
N ASN A 219 -7.72 22.46 -0.03
CA ASN A 219 -7.52 23.38 1.08
C ASN A 219 -6.03 23.50 1.45
N SER A 220 -5.66 24.54 2.19
CA SER A 220 -4.30 24.78 2.69
C SER A 220 -4.11 24.48 4.19
N ASN A 221 -5.08 23.81 4.82
CA ASN A 221 -5.03 23.49 6.25
C ASN A 221 -3.98 22.42 6.54
N ASP A 222 -3.40 22.43 7.74
CA ASP A 222 -2.55 21.33 8.19
C ASP A 222 -3.35 20.06 8.45
N VAL A 223 -2.91 18.95 7.85
CA VAL A 223 -3.44 17.61 8.10
C VAL A 223 -2.50 16.88 9.06
N ASN A 224 -2.92 16.75 10.31
CA ASN A 224 -2.12 16.11 11.37
C ASN A 224 -2.56 14.67 11.62
N THR A 225 -3.84 14.36 11.37
CA THR A 225 -4.46 13.05 11.54
C THR A 225 -5.34 12.70 10.34
N MET A 226 -5.70 11.43 10.20
CA MET A 226 -6.62 10.99 9.14
C MET A 226 -7.99 11.71 9.19
N MET A 227 -8.42 12.15 10.37
CA MET A 227 -9.68 12.86 10.54
C MET A 227 -9.65 14.30 9.98
N ASP A 228 -8.47 14.90 9.88
CA ASP A 228 -8.30 16.25 9.30
C ASP A 228 -8.44 16.24 7.78
N ALA A 229 -8.04 15.12 7.14
CA ALA A 229 -8.01 14.99 5.69
C ALA A 229 -9.41 15.11 5.07
N LYS A 230 -9.49 15.80 3.94
CA LYS A 230 -10.72 15.98 3.14
C LYS A 230 -10.69 15.25 1.80
N ASN A 231 -9.49 14.84 1.35
CA ASN A 231 -9.29 14.04 0.16
C ASN A 231 -8.02 13.19 0.30
N TYR A 232 -7.83 12.24 -0.59
CA TYR A 232 -6.58 11.49 -0.66
C TYR A 232 -6.32 10.93 -2.06
N LEU A 233 -5.04 10.74 -2.36
CA LEU A 233 -4.56 10.02 -3.53
C LEU A 233 -4.32 8.56 -3.15
N TYR A 234 -4.76 7.62 -3.98
CA TYR A 234 -4.44 6.20 -3.86
C TYR A 234 -3.64 5.74 -5.08
N MET A 235 -2.34 5.49 -4.91
CA MET A 235 -1.42 5.19 -6.00
C MET A 235 -0.29 4.25 -5.53
N LEU A 236 -0.46 2.95 -5.74
CA LEU A 236 0.45 1.91 -5.25
C LEU A 236 1.60 1.55 -6.20
N SER A 237 1.72 2.20 -7.36
CA SER A 237 2.74 1.85 -8.36
C SER A 237 3.47 3.08 -8.88
N SER A 238 4.78 2.97 -9.02
CA SER A 238 5.62 3.97 -9.70
C SER A 238 5.77 3.70 -11.20
N GLY A 239 5.06 2.72 -11.77
CA GLY A 239 5.31 2.19 -13.11
C GLY A 239 5.26 3.22 -14.24
N LYS A 240 4.48 4.30 -14.09
CA LYS A 240 4.42 5.40 -15.05
C LYS A 240 5.75 6.18 -15.12
N TYR A 241 6.51 6.17 -14.02
CA TYR A 241 7.70 6.98 -13.81
C TYR A 241 8.99 6.14 -13.83
N SER A 242 8.89 4.84 -14.08
CA SER A 242 10.04 3.95 -14.21
C SER A 242 10.21 3.48 -15.65
N ASN A 243 11.41 2.97 -15.96
CA ASN A 243 11.75 2.30 -17.22
C ASN A 243 11.65 3.16 -18.50
N TRP A 244 11.68 4.49 -18.41
CA TRP A 244 11.58 5.36 -19.58
C TRP A 244 12.67 5.12 -20.64
N ALA A 245 13.89 4.77 -20.23
CA ALA A 245 14.95 4.39 -21.17
C ALA A 245 14.57 3.17 -22.04
N ALA A 246 13.85 2.21 -21.48
CA ALA A 246 13.32 1.08 -22.25
C ALA A 246 12.19 1.51 -23.20
N TRP A 247 11.38 2.48 -22.79
CA TRP A 247 10.29 3.00 -23.63
C TRP A 247 10.84 3.83 -24.80
N GLU A 248 11.95 4.55 -24.60
CA GLU A 248 12.68 5.23 -25.68
C GLU A 248 13.31 4.23 -26.67
N ALA A 249 13.79 3.08 -26.18
CA ALA A 249 14.35 2.03 -27.03
C ALA A 249 13.29 1.30 -27.87
N ASP A 250 12.07 1.14 -27.34
CA ASP A 250 10.93 0.54 -28.03
C ASP A 250 9.62 1.34 -27.79
N PRO A 251 9.43 2.47 -28.48
CA PRO A 251 8.29 3.35 -28.22
C PRO A 251 6.98 2.78 -28.74
N ALA A 252 7.01 1.92 -29.75
CA ALA A 252 5.83 1.41 -30.45
C ALA A 252 4.83 0.73 -29.51
N SER A 253 5.32 0.00 -28.51
CA SER A 253 4.51 -0.67 -27.48
C SER A 253 3.70 0.28 -26.60
N ARG A 254 3.98 1.59 -26.63
CA ARG A 254 3.38 2.63 -25.78
C ARG A 254 2.68 3.75 -26.53
N LEU A 255 2.63 3.70 -27.86
CA LEU A 255 1.94 4.72 -28.66
C LEU A 255 0.41 4.50 -28.72
N ASP A 256 -0.06 3.31 -28.33
CA ASP A 256 -1.49 3.00 -28.35
C ASP A 256 -2.21 3.72 -27.20
N ILE A 257 -2.92 4.79 -27.53
CA ILE A 257 -3.60 5.65 -26.55
C ILE A 257 -4.83 5.00 -25.92
N SER A 258 -5.32 3.88 -26.47
CA SER A 258 -6.42 3.12 -25.90
C SER A 258 -5.97 2.20 -24.76
N THR A 259 -4.71 1.72 -24.79
CA THR A 259 -4.16 0.78 -23.81
C THR A 259 -3.11 1.39 -22.87
N ASN A 260 -2.44 2.47 -23.28
CA ASN A 260 -1.33 3.12 -22.56
C ASN A 260 -1.65 4.57 -22.16
N ALA A 261 -2.82 4.75 -21.59
CA ALA A 261 -3.38 6.04 -21.29
C ALA A 261 -2.49 6.93 -20.41
N GLY A 262 -2.20 8.15 -20.88
CA GLY A 262 -1.44 9.14 -20.12
C GLY A 262 0.08 8.98 -20.18
N TYR A 263 0.61 8.02 -20.97
CA TYR A 263 2.04 7.92 -21.28
C TYR A 263 2.44 8.78 -22.48
N LEU A 264 1.56 8.86 -23.49
CA LEU A 264 1.71 9.73 -24.65
C LEU A 264 0.77 10.94 -24.52
N VAL A 265 1.25 12.14 -24.84
CA VAL A 265 0.46 13.39 -24.77
C VAL A 265 0.68 14.28 -26.01
N PRO A 266 -0.30 15.13 -26.36
CA PRO A 266 -0.12 16.13 -27.40
C PRO A 266 1.02 17.07 -27.02
N PHE A 267 1.97 17.26 -27.93
CA PHE A 267 3.13 18.10 -27.73
C PHE A 267 3.62 18.66 -29.07
N LYS A 268 3.58 19.99 -29.22
CA LYS A 268 4.04 20.64 -30.45
C LYS A 268 5.51 20.32 -30.70
N GLY A 269 5.82 19.81 -31.89
CA GLY A 269 7.15 19.29 -32.25
C GLY A 269 7.46 17.90 -31.70
N GLY A 270 6.47 17.20 -31.15
CA GLY A 270 6.61 15.84 -30.65
C GLY A 270 6.93 14.83 -31.75
N ARG A 271 7.65 13.77 -31.38
CA ARG A 271 8.24 12.79 -32.31
C ARG A 271 7.24 11.77 -32.85
N PHE A 272 6.12 11.55 -32.15
CA PHE A 272 5.24 10.41 -32.36
C PHE A 272 3.84 10.83 -32.79
N GLN A 273 3.14 9.90 -33.43
CA GLN A 273 1.71 9.96 -33.66
C GLN A 273 1.01 8.92 -32.76
N PRO A 274 -0.19 9.22 -32.25
CA PRO A 274 -0.94 8.24 -31.48
C PRO A 274 -1.36 7.05 -32.35
N THR A 275 -1.37 5.86 -31.76
CA THR A 275 -1.89 4.63 -32.38
C THR A 275 -3.08 4.08 -31.58
N GLY A 276 -3.76 3.05 -32.08
CA GLY A 276 -4.94 2.45 -31.44
C GLY A 276 -6.08 2.22 -32.45
N PRO A 277 -7.32 2.00 -31.96
CA PRO A 277 -8.51 1.90 -32.82
C PRO A 277 -8.68 3.15 -33.70
N ALA A 278 -9.05 2.94 -34.97
CA ALA A 278 -9.01 3.99 -36.00
C ALA A 278 -9.93 5.19 -35.68
N ASP A 279 -11.10 4.93 -35.12
CA ASP A 279 -12.07 5.95 -34.68
C ASP A 279 -11.54 6.78 -33.51
N VAL A 280 -10.91 6.10 -32.53
CA VAL A 280 -10.24 6.73 -31.39
C VAL A 280 -9.09 7.63 -31.85
N VAL A 281 -8.21 7.12 -32.71
CA VAL A 281 -7.05 7.87 -33.22
C VAL A 281 -7.50 9.05 -34.09
N ALA A 282 -8.49 8.86 -34.97
CA ALA A 282 -9.02 9.92 -35.81
C ALA A 282 -9.60 11.07 -34.95
N LYS A 283 -10.33 10.72 -33.89
CA LYS A 283 -10.84 11.71 -32.93
C LYS A 283 -9.70 12.42 -32.19
N ALA A 284 -8.69 11.69 -31.72
CA ALA A 284 -7.54 12.27 -31.04
C ALA A 284 -6.78 13.27 -31.92
N ILE A 285 -6.56 12.93 -33.18
CA ILE A 285 -5.90 13.80 -34.15
C ILE A 285 -6.76 15.03 -34.46
N ALA A 286 -8.07 14.87 -34.59
CA ALA A 286 -8.97 15.99 -34.83
C ALA A 286 -8.99 16.98 -33.65
N ASP A 287 -8.98 16.48 -32.41
CA ASP A 287 -9.06 17.29 -31.20
C ASP A 287 -7.69 17.92 -30.81
N HIS A 288 -6.58 17.24 -31.09
CA HIS A 288 -5.26 17.60 -30.53
C HIS A 288 -4.09 17.64 -31.54
N GLY A 289 -4.34 17.34 -32.81
CA GLY A 289 -3.31 17.29 -33.85
C GLY A 289 -2.49 16.00 -33.85
N THR A 290 -1.49 15.96 -34.73
CA THR A 290 -0.67 14.77 -35.01
C THR A 290 0.66 14.73 -34.25
N GLU A 291 1.05 15.79 -33.56
CA GLU A 291 2.36 15.89 -32.89
C GLU A 291 2.23 15.54 -31.41
N TRP A 292 2.80 14.40 -31.02
CA TRP A 292 2.73 13.86 -29.67
C TRP A 292 4.10 13.40 -29.21
N ASP A 293 4.32 13.41 -27.89
CA ASP A 293 5.52 12.82 -27.30
C ASP A 293 5.19 12.20 -25.96
N PHE A 294 6.16 11.50 -25.39
CA PHE A 294 6.04 10.98 -24.05
C PHE A 294 5.83 12.10 -23.04
N PHE A 295 5.01 11.78 -22.04
CA PHE A 295 4.56 12.71 -21.03
C PHE A 295 5.74 13.42 -20.33
N TRP A 296 6.85 12.72 -20.08
CA TRP A 296 8.03 13.28 -19.43
C TRP A 296 8.79 14.28 -20.32
N VAL A 297 8.87 14.01 -21.63
CA VAL A 297 9.49 14.92 -22.61
C VAL A 297 8.73 16.23 -22.67
N ALA A 298 7.39 16.16 -22.70
CA ALA A 298 6.53 17.34 -22.70
C ALA A 298 6.66 18.20 -21.43
N LYS A 299 7.19 17.67 -20.33
CA LYS A 299 7.53 18.45 -19.11
C LYS A 299 9.01 18.78 -18.97
N GLY A 300 9.84 18.42 -19.96
CA GLY A 300 11.26 18.73 -19.98
C GLY A 300 12.12 17.82 -19.09
N TYR A 301 11.64 16.64 -18.71
CA TYR A 301 12.46 15.64 -18.04
C TYR A 301 13.27 14.81 -19.03
N LYS A 302 14.42 14.33 -18.58
CA LYS A 302 15.22 13.32 -19.27
C LYS A 302 14.76 11.91 -18.91
N GLN A 303 15.09 10.94 -19.75
CA GLN A 303 14.70 9.54 -19.58
C GLN A 303 15.20 8.88 -18.27
N ASP A 304 16.24 9.42 -17.64
CA ASP A 304 16.80 8.95 -16.36
C ASP A 304 16.24 9.70 -15.14
N GLU A 305 15.40 10.72 -15.35
CA GLU A 305 14.84 11.57 -14.28
C GLU A 305 13.49 11.07 -13.74
N GLY A 306 13.14 9.80 -13.96
CA GLY A 306 11.86 9.21 -13.53
C GLY A 306 11.53 9.39 -12.05
N ARG A 307 12.51 9.15 -11.17
CA ARG A 307 12.35 9.32 -9.72
C ARG A 307 12.12 10.78 -9.33
N LYS A 308 12.86 11.69 -9.96
CA LYS A 308 12.71 13.13 -9.77
C LYS A 308 11.31 13.58 -10.19
N ALA A 309 10.86 13.19 -11.39
CA ALA A 309 9.53 13.51 -11.88
C ALA A 309 8.42 12.94 -10.98
N TYR A 310 8.60 11.73 -10.45
CA TYR A 310 7.66 11.12 -9.50
C TYR A 310 7.48 11.98 -8.24
N ILE A 311 8.59 12.37 -7.61
CA ILE A 311 8.58 13.19 -6.39
C ILE A 311 8.05 14.60 -6.68
N GLU A 312 8.51 15.25 -7.74
CA GLU A 312 8.09 16.62 -8.10
C GLU A 312 6.60 16.68 -8.45
N GLN A 313 6.08 15.70 -9.20
CA GLN A 313 4.65 15.68 -9.55
C GLN A 313 3.76 15.32 -8.36
N LEU A 314 4.19 14.43 -7.47
CA LEU A 314 3.48 14.20 -6.22
C LEU A 314 3.46 15.47 -5.37
N ALA A 315 4.61 16.09 -5.12
CA ALA A 315 4.71 17.31 -4.32
C ALA A 315 3.87 18.48 -4.88
N ALA A 316 3.71 18.55 -6.21
CA ALA A 316 2.89 19.56 -6.88
C ALA A 316 1.38 19.25 -6.90
N SER A 317 0.94 18.08 -6.44
CA SER A 317 -0.49 17.73 -6.36
C SER A 317 -1.14 18.28 -5.10
N GLU A 318 -2.45 18.53 -5.08
CA GLU A 318 -3.13 19.27 -3.99
C GLU A 318 -3.78 18.38 -2.91
N TRP A 319 -3.40 17.10 -2.81
CA TRP A 319 -4.02 16.12 -1.92
C TRP A 319 -3.66 16.32 -0.43
N ASP A 320 -4.59 16.03 0.48
CA ASP A 320 -4.43 16.07 1.94
C ASP A 320 -3.74 14.83 2.52
N ALA A 321 -3.83 13.71 1.82
CA ALA A 321 -3.12 12.48 2.15
C ALA A 321 -2.71 11.73 0.89
N PHE A 322 -1.57 11.06 0.97
CA PHE A 322 -1.10 10.10 -0.01
C PHE A 322 -1.16 8.69 0.56
N TYR A 323 -1.67 7.76 -0.23
CA TYR A 323 -1.51 6.33 -0.03
C TYR A 323 -0.65 5.80 -1.19
N ILE A 324 0.64 5.59 -0.91
CA ILE A 324 1.65 5.23 -1.91
C ILE A 324 2.55 4.10 -1.43
N ASP A 325 3.24 3.44 -2.35
CA ASP A 325 4.30 2.50 -1.95
C ASP A 325 5.46 3.25 -1.27
N ALA A 326 6.10 2.61 -0.29
CA ALA A 326 7.32 3.12 0.32
C ALA A 326 8.54 3.09 -0.63
N HIS A 327 8.41 2.45 -1.79
CA HIS A 327 9.47 2.24 -2.76
C HIS A 327 9.14 2.88 -4.12
N PHE A 328 10.15 3.47 -4.73
CA PHE A 328 10.18 3.82 -6.13
C PHE A 328 11.08 2.80 -6.85
N ASN A 329 10.52 2.04 -7.79
CA ASN A 329 11.27 1.03 -8.56
C ASN A 329 12.15 0.12 -7.65
N MET A 330 11.51 -0.51 -6.65
CA MET A 330 12.13 -1.37 -5.61
C MET A 330 13.08 -0.67 -4.62
N SER A 331 13.41 0.61 -4.80
CA SER A 331 14.26 1.36 -3.88
C SER A 331 13.42 2.20 -2.95
N ALA A 332 13.65 2.10 -1.64
CA ALA A 332 12.91 2.88 -0.65
C ALA A 332 13.02 4.39 -0.93
N LEU A 333 11.96 5.14 -0.66
CA LEU A 333 12.01 6.60 -0.61
C LEU A 333 12.90 7.03 0.55
N THR A 334 13.67 8.09 0.32
CA THR A 334 14.52 8.68 1.35
C THR A 334 13.68 9.51 2.33
N LYS A 335 14.25 9.78 3.50
CA LYS A 335 13.62 10.66 4.49
C LYS A 335 13.30 12.04 3.89
N ASP A 336 14.23 12.64 3.14
CA ASP A 336 14.06 13.99 2.59
C ASP A 336 12.98 14.04 1.49
N GLU A 337 12.88 12.98 0.68
CA GLU A 337 11.76 12.83 -0.26
C GLU A 337 10.43 12.75 0.49
N VAL A 338 10.33 11.93 1.54
CA VAL A 338 9.10 11.82 2.34
C VAL A 338 8.76 13.15 3.05
N GLU A 339 9.76 13.88 3.55
CA GLU A 339 9.53 15.22 4.15
C GLU A 339 9.08 16.25 3.11
N THR A 340 9.60 16.18 1.88
CA THR A 340 9.12 16.99 0.75
C THR A 340 7.64 16.68 0.46
N LEU A 341 7.29 15.40 0.40
CA LEU A 341 5.91 14.96 0.14
C LEU A 341 4.92 15.30 1.25
N LYS A 342 5.38 15.64 2.47
CA LYS A 342 4.51 16.06 3.58
C LYS A 342 4.03 17.51 3.47
N ARG A 343 4.37 18.24 2.41
CA ARG A 343 3.96 19.63 2.17
C ARG A 343 3.02 19.75 0.98
N LYS A 344 2.04 20.63 1.09
CA LYS A 344 1.14 20.95 -0.02
C LYS A 344 1.63 22.14 -0.83
N PRO A 345 1.41 22.17 -2.16
CA PRO A 345 1.82 23.31 -2.99
C PRO A 345 1.03 24.58 -2.63
N GLN A 346 -0.22 24.43 -2.18
CA GLN A 346 -1.05 25.53 -1.68
C GLN A 346 -0.77 25.92 -0.21
N GLY A 347 0.23 25.30 0.43
CA GLY A 347 0.54 25.50 1.85
C GLY A 347 -0.14 24.48 2.78
N GLY A 348 0.41 24.35 3.99
CA GLY A 348 -0.02 23.37 4.98
C GLY A 348 0.68 22.01 4.84
N ARG A 349 0.49 21.17 5.86
CA ARG A 349 0.97 19.80 5.95
C ARG A 349 -0.03 18.81 5.34
N ARG A 350 0.49 17.71 4.76
CA ARG A 350 -0.28 16.52 4.36
C ARG A 350 0.26 15.24 5.00
N LEU A 351 -0.54 14.18 4.99
CA LEU A 351 -0.09 12.84 5.39
C LEU A 351 0.51 12.07 4.22
N VAL A 352 1.54 11.26 4.50
CA VAL A 352 2.15 10.32 3.55
C VAL A 352 2.08 8.94 4.19
N ILE A 353 1.27 8.06 3.61
CA ILE A 353 0.95 6.72 4.11
C ILE A 353 1.62 5.72 3.17
N ALA A 354 2.43 4.85 3.75
CA ALA A 354 3.11 3.79 3.04
C ALA A 354 2.22 2.54 2.99
N TYR A 355 2.00 2.00 1.80
CA TYR A 355 1.48 0.66 1.62
C TYR A 355 2.49 -0.38 2.12
N LEU A 356 1.96 -1.40 2.80
CA LEU A 356 2.69 -2.55 3.28
C LEU A 356 1.75 -3.75 3.28
N SER A 357 2.01 -4.74 2.42
CA SER A 357 1.29 -6.01 2.51
C SER A 357 1.73 -6.79 3.75
N ILE A 358 0.78 -7.14 4.60
CA ILE A 358 1.01 -7.97 5.81
C ILE A 358 0.37 -9.35 5.71
N GLY A 359 -0.59 -9.49 4.78
CA GLY A 359 -1.35 -10.72 4.52
C GLY A 359 -0.93 -11.44 3.25
N THR A 360 -0.08 -10.81 2.43
CA THR A 360 0.61 -11.44 1.31
C THR A 360 2.11 -11.10 1.35
N THR A 361 2.89 -11.95 0.69
CA THR A 361 4.30 -11.74 0.37
C THR A 361 4.38 -11.33 -1.09
N GLU A 362 5.34 -10.47 -1.44
CA GLU A 362 5.51 -9.92 -2.79
C GLU A 362 6.96 -10.18 -3.21
N LEU A 363 7.19 -10.87 -4.34
CA LEU A 363 8.52 -11.34 -4.79
C LEU A 363 9.56 -10.23 -4.99
N TYR A 364 9.10 -9.00 -5.17
CA TYR A 364 9.95 -7.83 -5.44
C TYR A 364 10.29 -7.04 -4.17
N ARG A 365 10.01 -7.58 -2.97
CA ARG A 365 10.33 -6.96 -1.68
C ARG A 365 11.69 -7.40 -1.15
N TRP A 366 12.22 -6.61 -0.20
CA TRP A 366 13.55 -6.79 0.38
C TRP A 366 13.77 -8.14 1.07
N PHE A 367 12.70 -8.82 1.49
CA PHE A 367 12.75 -10.12 2.16
C PHE A 367 12.72 -11.31 1.18
N ALA A 368 12.46 -11.07 -0.10
CA ALA A 368 12.40 -12.13 -1.10
C ALA A 368 13.84 -12.56 -1.47
N ASP A 369 14.32 -13.62 -0.81
CA ASP A 369 15.61 -14.22 -1.11
C ASP A 369 15.51 -15.11 -2.36
N PRO A 370 16.52 -15.13 -3.26
CA PRO A 370 16.54 -16.02 -4.42
C PRO A 370 16.26 -17.49 -4.12
N VAL A 371 16.61 -17.98 -2.92
CA VAL A 371 16.31 -19.36 -2.51
C VAL A 371 14.82 -19.64 -2.36
N MET A 372 14.03 -18.60 -2.16
CA MET A 372 12.58 -18.68 -2.08
C MET A 372 11.94 -18.72 -3.46
N VAL A 373 12.68 -18.57 -4.57
CA VAL A 373 12.13 -18.42 -5.92
C VAL A 373 12.45 -19.62 -6.80
N ASP A 374 11.43 -20.19 -7.42
CA ASP A 374 11.57 -21.21 -8.45
C ASP A 374 12.04 -20.56 -9.75
N SER A 375 13.27 -20.88 -10.18
CA SER A 375 13.86 -20.35 -11.41
C SER A 375 13.11 -20.75 -12.70
N GLY A 376 12.34 -21.85 -12.67
CA GLY A 376 11.59 -22.32 -13.83
C GLY A 376 10.28 -21.55 -14.06
N THR A 377 9.66 -21.08 -12.98
CA THR A 377 8.37 -20.36 -13.04
C THR A 377 8.49 -18.88 -12.72
N GLY A 378 9.57 -18.46 -12.06
CA GLY A 378 9.74 -17.12 -11.54
C GLY A 378 8.94 -16.84 -10.26
N ASN A 379 8.27 -17.85 -9.68
CA ASN A 379 7.37 -17.69 -8.53
C ASN A 379 8.01 -18.14 -7.22
N PHE A 380 7.43 -17.76 -6.08
CA PHE A 380 7.86 -18.29 -4.78
C PHE A 380 7.69 -19.82 -4.70
N MET A 381 8.66 -20.52 -4.14
CA MET A 381 8.53 -21.88 -3.64
C MET A 381 7.67 -21.88 -2.37
N HIS A 382 6.57 -22.62 -2.35
CA HIS A 382 5.58 -22.54 -1.27
C HIS A 382 5.13 -23.90 -0.73
N GLY A 383 4.67 -23.92 0.51
CA GLY A 383 3.98 -25.07 1.08
C GLY A 383 2.57 -25.26 0.49
N THR A 384 1.88 -26.28 0.95
CA THR A 384 0.48 -26.56 0.59
C THR A 384 -0.29 -27.04 1.81
N VAL A 385 -1.63 -27.03 1.73
CA VAL A 385 -2.49 -27.67 2.73
C VAL A 385 -3.15 -28.89 2.08
N GLU A 386 -2.85 -30.07 2.61
CA GLU A 386 -3.42 -31.34 2.18
C GLU A 386 -4.22 -31.95 3.32
N ASN A 387 -5.51 -32.21 3.09
CA ASN A 387 -6.41 -32.80 4.10
C ASN A 387 -6.37 -32.06 5.45
N GLY A 388 -6.30 -30.72 5.41
CA GLY A 388 -6.23 -29.87 6.61
C GLY A 388 -4.86 -29.82 7.29
N THR A 389 -3.84 -30.49 6.73
CA THR A 389 -2.46 -30.47 7.24
C THR A 389 -1.59 -29.60 6.35
N PHE A 390 -0.88 -28.64 6.95
CA PHE A 390 0.11 -27.86 6.23
C PHE A 390 1.38 -28.70 6.01
N ILE A 391 1.79 -28.79 4.75
CA ILE A 391 3.06 -29.35 4.30
C ILE A 391 3.95 -28.19 3.87
N PRO A 392 5.05 -27.90 4.57
CA PRO A 392 5.91 -26.76 4.29
C PRO A 392 6.64 -26.91 2.96
N ALA A 393 7.09 -25.79 2.40
CA ALA A 393 7.79 -25.73 1.12
C ALA A 393 8.99 -26.69 1.08
N ARG A 394 9.83 -26.72 2.13
CA ARG A 394 11.01 -27.60 2.25
C ARG A 394 10.73 -29.12 2.24
N GLU A 395 9.47 -29.52 2.44
CA GLU A 395 9.08 -30.94 2.33
C GLU A 395 8.61 -31.27 0.91
N ARG A 396 8.19 -30.25 0.15
CA ARG A 396 7.77 -30.36 -1.26
C ARG A 396 8.93 -30.10 -2.22
N PHE A 397 9.86 -29.26 -1.82
CA PHE A 397 11.09 -28.88 -2.51
C PHE A 397 12.29 -29.37 -1.68
N TRP A 398 13.47 -29.44 -2.27
CA TRP A 398 14.70 -29.72 -1.51
C TRP A 398 14.88 -28.69 -0.38
N ASP A 399 15.52 -29.08 0.72
CA ASP A 399 15.83 -28.15 1.81
C ASP A 399 17.15 -27.41 1.49
N MET A 400 17.07 -26.21 0.92
CA MET A 400 18.20 -25.27 0.92
C MET A 400 17.86 -23.99 1.69
N GLY A 401 17.06 -24.08 2.75
CA GLY A 401 16.73 -22.91 3.58
C GLY A 401 15.48 -22.15 3.15
N ILE A 402 14.54 -22.83 2.50
CA ILE A 402 13.24 -22.25 2.13
C ILE A 402 12.41 -22.01 3.41
N PRO A 403 11.87 -20.80 3.63
CA PRO A 403 11.08 -20.52 4.82
C PRO A 403 9.82 -21.40 4.96
N ASN A 404 9.51 -21.77 6.20
CA ASN A 404 8.38 -22.66 6.52
C ASN A 404 7.05 -21.94 6.70
N TRP A 405 7.01 -20.64 6.45
CA TRP A 405 5.80 -19.83 6.60
C TRP A 405 5.16 -19.47 5.27
N MET A 406 5.66 -19.92 4.12
CA MET A 406 5.03 -19.67 2.83
C MET A 406 3.97 -20.73 2.52
N LEU A 407 2.75 -20.27 2.25
CA LEU A 407 1.61 -21.07 1.79
C LEU A 407 1.31 -20.80 0.30
N TRP A 408 0.52 -21.68 -0.31
CA TRP A 408 -0.01 -21.54 -1.67
C TRP A 408 -0.50 -20.10 -1.96
N PRO A 409 -0.38 -19.61 -3.22
CA PRO A 409 -0.71 -18.23 -3.59
C PRO A 409 -2.09 -17.78 -3.13
N ALA A 410 -2.13 -16.57 -2.55
CA ALA A 410 -3.22 -16.01 -1.74
C ALA A 410 -4.55 -15.80 -2.45
N TYR A 411 -4.53 -15.77 -3.78
CA TYR A 411 -5.69 -15.43 -4.59
C TYR A 411 -6.01 -16.52 -5.63
N ALA A 412 -5.87 -17.80 -5.29
CA ALA A 412 -6.12 -18.89 -6.23
C ALA A 412 -5.38 -18.73 -7.58
N GLY A 413 -4.18 -18.11 -7.57
CA GLY A 413 -3.38 -17.85 -8.77
C GLY A 413 -3.65 -16.53 -9.51
N GLN A 414 -4.34 -15.54 -8.92
CA GLN A 414 -4.54 -14.23 -9.58
C GLN A 414 -3.26 -13.40 -9.75
N TYR A 415 -2.29 -13.55 -8.84
CA TYR A 415 -1.00 -12.85 -8.89
C TYR A 415 0.12 -13.86 -8.75
N ALA A 416 0.89 -14.06 -9.83
CA ALA A 416 1.98 -15.04 -9.88
C ALA A 416 3.10 -14.71 -8.87
N ASP A 417 3.28 -13.42 -8.60
CA ASP A 417 4.38 -12.89 -7.79
C ASP A 417 4.04 -12.75 -6.30
N GLU A 418 2.91 -13.30 -5.85
CA GLU A 418 2.44 -13.17 -4.46
C GLU A 418 2.05 -14.50 -3.79
N MET A 419 2.41 -14.65 -2.51
CA MET A 419 2.03 -15.81 -1.68
C MET A 419 1.40 -15.43 -0.36
N THR A 420 0.62 -16.35 0.23
CA THR A 420 0.11 -16.18 1.59
C THR A 420 1.19 -16.57 2.59
N PRO A 421 1.61 -15.70 3.52
CA PRO A 421 2.39 -16.13 4.65
C PRO A 421 1.49 -16.76 5.73
N ILE A 422 2.02 -17.67 6.53
CA ILE A 422 1.50 -17.94 7.87
C ILE A 422 1.77 -16.67 8.68
N TRP A 423 0.85 -15.71 8.65
CA TRP A 423 1.11 -14.35 9.11
C TRP A 423 1.38 -14.23 10.62
N TRP A 424 1.14 -15.28 11.39
CA TRP A 424 1.51 -15.39 12.81
C TRP A 424 2.85 -16.09 13.05
N HIS A 425 3.53 -16.54 12.00
CA HIS A 425 4.86 -17.15 12.14
C HIS A 425 5.88 -16.10 12.63
N PRO A 426 6.76 -16.43 13.58
CA PRO A 426 7.71 -15.48 14.17
C PRO A 426 8.59 -14.76 13.14
N GLU A 427 9.09 -15.48 12.13
CA GLU A 427 9.91 -14.88 11.07
C GLU A 427 9.13 -13.87 10.22
N TRP A 428 7.88 -14.18 9.84
CA TRP A 428 7.05 -13.22 9.10
C TRP A 428 6.70 -11.99 9.95
N ARG A 429 6.35 -12.21 11.21
CA ARG A 429 6.14 -11.13 12.19
C ARG A 429 7.39 -10.26 12.30
N ASP A 430 8.57 -10.85 12.34
CA ASP A 430 9.83 -10.13 12.37
C ASP A 430 10.07 -9.29 11.12
N ILE A 431 9.89 -9.86 9.94
CA ILE A 431 9.97 -9.17 8.65
C ILE A 431 9.06 -7.94 8.63
N ILE A 432 7.80 -8.10 9.02
CA ILE A 432 6.78 -7.05 8.92
C ILE A 432 6.91 -6.00 10.03
N VAL A 433 7.16 -6.40 11.27
CA VAL A 433 7.17 -5.49 12.43
C VAL A 433 8.54 -4.87 12.65
N ARG A 434 9.62 -5.60 12.34
CA ARG A 434 11.01 -5.24 12.68
C ARG A 434 11.92 -5.08 11.46
N GLY A 435 11.50 -5.54 10.29
CA GLY A 435 12.23 -5.41 9.03
C GLY A 435 13.10 -6.62 8.68
N GLY A 436 13.07 -7.71 9.46
CA GLY A 436 13.84 -8.94 9.20
C GLY A 436 15.22 -8.95 9.87
N THR A 437 15.26 -8.84 11.19
CA THR A 437 16.46 -8.77 12.03
C THR A 437 17.02 -10.10 12.49
#